data_AF-A7A1C2-F1
#
_entry.id   AF-A7A1C2-F1
#
_cell.length_a   1.000
_cell.length_b   1.000
_cell.length_c   1.000
_cell.angle_alpha   90.00
_cell.angle_beta   90.00
_cell.angle_gamma   90.00
#
_symmetry.space_group_name_H-M   'P 1'
#
loop_
_entity.id
_entity.type
_entity.pdbx_description
1 polymer ?
#
loop_
_entity_poly.entity_id
_entity_poly.type
_entity_poly.pdbx_seq_one_letter_code
_entity_poly.pdbx_strand_id
1 'polypeptide(L)'
;MSRCIRQSVCTNFNVCRRQCFSTYASALKEMTHPIKPSAQTLRHLQFTQRIPFQKGLEIQETLVRANLDIKDIQSKIERKLIQLDEEYKGTATINDNEKRILDKVMAMKPNPIILTFEFEPTYTGGKRIKKTMTPDQIAAYESFIPETQKDNPRPKFVQVERGGQVTFHGPGQIVIYIILDLKTFQSFPAKCLVSCIEQATIRTLKNTKMCDDTDKPLNLDAMTTKDTGVWVENGKKKVASVGIHVRRSITSHGVAINVNTDLSYMNSFEMCGLKNTLTTSIMEQRPDAVVNVQSVAISFVKEMTKLLGIKTLERMQIDDVNILKKNP
;
A
#
# COMPACT_ATOMS: atom_id res chain seq x y z
N MET A 1 -31.80 -39.15 -12.95
CA MET A 1 -31.21 -38.04 -13.72
C MET A 1 -30.30 -37.26 -12.77
N SER A 2 -29.02 -37.62 -12.79
CA SER A 2 -28.04 -37.25 -11.76
C SER A 2 -27.21 -36.03 -12.16
N ARG A 3 -26.93 -35.20 -11.16
CA ARG A 3 -26.13 -33.97 -11.20
C ARG A 3 -24.73 -34.20 -11.80
N CYS A 4 -24.21 -33.21 -12.53
CA CYS A 4 -22.77 -33.05 -12.71
C CYS A 4 -22.41 -31.55 -12.68
N ILE A 5 -21.85 -31.13 -11.53
CA ILE A 5 -21.19 -29.85 -11.31
C ILE A 5 -19.76 -30.03 -11.82
N ARG A 6 -19.37 -29.34 -12.90
CA ARG A 6 -17.96 -29.27 -13.31
C ARG A 6 -17.30 -28.05 -12.66
N GLN A 7 -16.51 -28.35 -11.62
CA GLN A 7 -15.34 -27.57 -11.24
C GLN A 7 -14.40 -27.50 -12.45
N SER A 8 -14.08 -26.31 -12.95
CA SER A 8 -12.89 -26.08 -13.77
C SER A 8 -11.85 -25.38 -12.93
N VAL A 9 -10.88 -26.18 -12.52
CA VAL A 9 -9.66 -25.81 -11.82
C VAL A 9 -8.88 -24.82 -12.70
N CYS A 10 -8.58 -23.65 -12.15
CA CYS A 10 -7.76 -22.63 -12.79
C CYS A 10 -6.27 -23.00 -12.64
N THR A 11 -5.83 -24.04 -13.37
CA THR A 11 -4.42 -24.38 -13.56
C THR A 11 -3.88 -23.57 -14.72
N ASN A 12 -3.39 -22.35 -14.48
CA ASN A 12 -2.33 -21.71 -15.29
C ASN A 12 -1.90 -20.35 -14.71
N PHE A 13 -0.82 -20.37 -13.93
CA PHE A 13 -0.19 -19.21 -13.28
C PHE A 13 0.30 -18.11 -14.25
N ASN A 14 0.55 -18.44 -15.52
CA ASN A 14 1.19 -17.53 -16.49
C ASN A 14 0.23 -16.64 -17.30
N VAL A 15 -1.07 -16.97 -17.38
CA VAL A 15 -2.02 -16.24 -18.24
C VAL A 15 -2.49 -14.92 -17.59
N CYS A 16 -2.61 -14.88 -16.27
CA CYS A 16 -3.08 -13.70 -15.54
C CYS A 16 -2.02 -12.57 -15.45
N ARG A 17 -0.72 -12.90 -15.62
CA ARG A 17 0.36 -11.88 -15.72
C ARG A 17 0.30 -11.10 -17.04
N ARG A 18 -0.20 -11.69 -18.13
CA ARG A 18 -0.22 -11.05 -19.46
C ARG A 18 -1.24 -9.91 -19.59
N GLN A 19 -2.28 -9.86 -18.75
CA GLN A 19 -3.26 -8.77 -18.80
C GLN A 19 -2.78 -7.48 -18.11
N CYS A 20 -1.95 -7.55 -17.07
CA CYS A 20 -1.35 -6.33 -16.49
C CYS A 20 -0.02 -5.93 -17.19
N PHE A 21 0.59 -6.79 -18.03
CA PHE A 21 1.85 -6.53 -18.73
C PHE A 21 1.69 -6.70 -20.25
N SER A 22 1.35 -5.59 -20.92
CA SER A 22 1.80 -5.38 -22.30
C SER A 22 3.27 -4.95 -22.23
N THR A 23 4.10 -5.68 -22.95
CA THR A 23 5.58 -5.67 -22.93
C THR A 23 6.21 -4.32 -23.28
N TYR A 24 7.27 -3.98 -22.55
CA TYR A 24 8.39 -3.11 -22.93
C TYR A 24 8.08 -1.96 -23.89
N ALA A 25 7.73 -0.81 -23.33
CA ALA A 25 8.04 0.49 -23.92
C ALA A 25 8.20 1.52 -22.81
N SER A 26 9.36 2.18 -22.79
CA SER A 26 9.58 3.46 -22.16
C SER A 26 8.51 4.46 -22.59
N ALA A 27 8.09 5.33 -21.66
CA ALA A 27 7.06 6.37 -21.78
C ALA A 27 5.66 5.94 -21.29
N LEU A 28 5.21 6.65 -20.24
CA LEU A 28 3.84 6.85 -19.78
C LEU A 28 2.74 6.05 -20.50
N LYS A 29 2.44 4.85 -20.00
CA LYS A 29 1.14 4.21 -20.20
C LYS A 29 0.60 3.85 -18.83
N GLU A 30 -0.43 4.56 -18.41
CA GLU A 30 -1.13 4.33 -17.15
C GLU A 30 -1.53 2.84 -17.06
N MET A 31 -1.52 2.27 -15.85
CA MET A 31 -1.91 0.86 -15.65
C MET A 31 -3.41 0.70 -15.45
N THR A 32 -4.11 1.79 -15.11
CA THR A 32 -5.56 1.89 -14.96
C THR A 32 -5.96 3.37 -15.01
N HIS A 33 -7.26 3.65 -14.93
CA HIS A 33 -7.78 5.01 -14.80
C HIS A 33 -9.03 5.03 -13.90
N PRO A 34 -9.34 6.17 -13.27
CA PRO A 34 -10.55 6.37 -12.49
C PRO A 34 -11.82 6.23 -13.35
N ILE A 35 -12.79 5.43 -12.90
CA ILE A 35 -14.14 5.32 -13.50
C ILE A 35 -15.22 6.03 -12.67
N LYS A 36 -14.82 6.63 -11.54
CA LYS A 36 -15.69 7.43 -10.68
C LYS A 36 -15.04 8.79 -10.40
N PRO A 37 -15.81 9.89 -10.32
CA PRO A 37 -15.28 11.22 -10.01
C PRO A 37 -14.45 11.27 -8.72
N SER A 38 -14.87 10.55 -7.68
CA SER A 38 -14.16 10.45 -6.40
C SER A 38 -12.73 9.92 -6.52
N ALA A 39 -12.41 9.15 -7.57
CA ALA A 39 -11.08 8.59 -7.78
C ALA A 39 -10.18 9.46 -8.67
N GLN A 40 -10.65 10.61 -9.15
CA GLN A 40 -9.88 11.53 -9.99
C GLN A 40 -8.90 12.43 -9.20
N THR A 41 -9.03 12.45 -7.87
CA THR A 41 -8.15 13.17 -6.96
C THR A 41 -7.52 12.21 -5.97
N LEU A 42 -6.20 12.17 -5.90
CA LEU A 42 -5.46 11.44 -4.88
C LEU A 42 -4.98 12.39 -3.79
N ARG A 43 -5.22 12.03 -2.54
CA ARG A 43 -4.76 12.78 -1.37
C ARG A 43 -3.53 12.11 -0.78
N HIS A 44 -2.47 12.87 -0.61
CA HIS A 44 -1.24 12.43 0.04
C HIS A 44 -1.09 13.13 1.39
N LEU A 45 -1.16 12.34 2.46
CA LEU A 45 -0.88 12.80 3.82
C LEU A 45 0.52 12.34 4.22
N GLN A 46 1.43 13.30 4.33
CA GLN A 46 2.84 13.06 4.60
C GLN A 46 3.18 13.36 6.05
N PHE A 47 3.52 12.33 6.82
CA PHE A 47 4.00 12.48 8.19
C PHE A 47 5.51 12.62 8.18
N THR A 48 6.00 13.77 8.63
CA THR A 48 7.42 14.15 8.57
C THR A 48 8.20 13.70 9.79
N GLN A 49 7.52 13.58 10.92
CA GLN A 49 8.10 13.07 12.16
C GLN A 49 7.94 11.55 12.25
N ARG A 50 8.87 10.93 12.97
CA ARG A 50 8.78 9.51 13.34
C ARG A 50 7.62 9.32 14.31
N ILE A 51 6.85 8.26 14.12
CA ILE A 51 5.73 7.93 14.99
C ILE A 51 5.79 6.45 15.40
N PRO A 52 5.15 6.06 16.52
CA PRO A 52 4.97 4.65 16.82
C PRO A 52 4.17 3.94 15.71
N PHE A 53 4.58 2.72 15.34
CA PHE A 53 3.91 1.94 14.30
C PHE A 53 2.40 1.77 14.55
N GLN A 54 2.02 1.52 15.81
CA GLN A 54 0.62 1.36 16.20
C GLN A 54 -0.21 2.60 15.86
N LYS A 55 0.37 3.80 15.97
CA LYS A 55 -0.33 5.04 15.67
C LYS A 55 -0.60 5.20 14.18
N GLY A 56 0.37 4.87 13.33
CA GLY A 56 0.17 4.84 11.88
C GLY A 56 -0.88 3.80 11.47
N LEU A 57 -0.89 2.64 12.13
CA LEU A 57 -1.89 1.60 11.91
C LEU A 57 -3.30 2.07 12.30
N GLU A 58 -3.47 2.73 13.45
CA GLU A 58 -4.75 3.33 13.85
C GLU A 58 -5.28 4.33 12.82
N ILE A 59 -4.41 5.23 12.33
CA ILE A 59 -4.78 6.24 11.33
C ILE A 59 -5.28 5.55 10.05
N GLN A 60 -4.55 4.54 9.58
CA GLN A 60 -4.97 3.75 8.43
C GLN A 60 -6.33 3.08 8.67
N GLU A 61 -6.50 2.39 9.80
CA GLU A 61 -7.72 1.63 10.08
C GLU A 61 -8.94 2.54 10.21
N THR A 62 -8.80 3.76 10.73
CA THR A 62 -9.87 4.76 10.74
C THR A 62 -10.31 5.12 9.32
N LEU A 63 -9.37 5.38 8.41
CA LEU A 63 -9.68 5.70 7.01
C LEU A 63 -10.28 4.51 6.25
N VAL A 64 -9.80 3.30 6.53
CA VAL A 64 -10.34 2.06 5.96
C VAL A 64 -11.76 1.83 6.47
N ARG A 65 -12.05 2.02 7.77
CA ARG A 65 -13.40 1.92 8.33
C ARG A 65 -14.36 2.91 7.68
N ALA A 66 -13.97 4.18 7.56
CA ALA A 66 -14.82 5.18 6.91
C ALA A 66 -15.25 4.75 5.48
N ASN A 67 -14.34 4.15 4.71
CA ASN A 67 -14.65 3.58 3.40
C ASN A 67 -15.62 2.38 3.48
N LEU A 68 -15.43 1.50 4.47
CA LEU A 68 -16.28 0.32 4.65
C LEU A 68 -17.69 0.68 5.13
N ASP A 69 -17.82 1.69 5.98
CA ASP A 69 -19.09 2.18 6.51
C ASP A 69 -19.93 2.80 5.39
N ILE A 70 -19.32 3.61 4.51
CA ILE A 70 -20.00 4.13 3.31
C ILE A 70 -20.50 2.98 2.42
N LYS A 71 -19.68 1.95 2.20
CA LYS A 71 -20.10 0.78 1.42
C LYS A 71 -21.20 -0.03 2.11
N ASP A 72 -21.25 -0.05 3.44
CA ASP A 72 -22.31 -0.73 4.18
C ASP A 72 -23.64 0.03 4.02
N ILE A 73 -23.61 1.36 4.16
CA ILE A 73 -24.76 2.24 3.92
C ILE A 73 -25.28 2.04 2.49
N GLN A 74 -24.42 2.12 1.48
CA GLN A 74 -24.78 1.90 0.07
C GLN A 74 -25.43 0.53 -0.15
N SER A 75 -24.85 -0.54 0.43
CA SER A 75 -25.40 -1.88 0.29
C SER A 75 -26.75 -2.07 1.00
N LYS A 76 -26.98 -1.39 2.13
CA LYS A 76 -28.28 -1.39 2.81
C LYS A 76 -29.34 -0.66 1.99
N ILE A 77 -28.98 0.47 1.38
CA ILE A 77 -29.85 1.22 0.48
C ILE A 77 -30.23 0.35 -0.73
N GLU A 78 -29.25 -0.22 -1.42
CA GLU A 78 -29.47 -1.10 -2.59
C GLU A 78 -30.42 -2.26 -2.24
N ARG A 79 -30.19 -2.95 -1.12
CA ARG A 79 -31.07 -4.05 -0.67
C ARG A 79 -32.49 -3.58 -0.38
N LYS A 80 -32.65 -2.42 0.26
CA LYS A 80 -33.97 -1.89 0.59
C LYS A 80 -34.74 -1.47 -0.67
N LEU A 81 -34.06 -0.88 -1.64
CA LEU A 81 -34.64 -0.53 -2.93
C LEU A 81 -35.12 -1.78 -3.68
N ILE A 82 -34.32 -2.85 -3.71
CA ILE A 82 -34.72 -4.14 -4.30
C ILE A 82 -35.95 -4.71 -3.58
N GLN A 83 -35.94 -4.71 -2.24
CA GLN A 83 -37.07 -5.21 -1.46
C GLN A 83 -38.37 -4.43 -1.75
N LEU A 84 -38.29 -3.11 -1.84
CA LEU A 84 -39.45 -2.27 -2.15
C LEU A 84 -39.96 -2.51 -3.58
N ASP A 85 -39.06 -2.71 -4.54
CA ASP A 85 -39.43 -3.03 -5.92
C ASP A 85 -40.20 -4.37 -5.99
N GLU A 86 -39.73 -5.38 -5.25
CA GLU A 86 -40.40 -6.69 -5.14
C GLU A 86 -41.76 -6.59 -4.42
N GLU A 87 -41.84 -5.87 -3.29
CA GLU A 87 -43.05 -5.73 -2.47
C GLU A 87 -44.16 -5.00 -3.23
N TYR A 88 -43.80 -3.94 -3.95
CA TYR A 88 -44.75 -3.10 -4.67
C TYR A 88 -44.83 -3.40 -6.17
N LYS A 89 -44.18 -4.47 -6.67
CA LYS A 89 -44.15 -4.87 -8.09
C LYS A 89 -43.81 -3.70 -9.04
N GLY A 90 -42.85 -2.85 -8.65
CA GLY A 90 -42.46 -1.67 -9.41
C GLY A 90 -43.45 -0.49 -9.39
N THR A 91 -44.49 -0.53 -8.55
CA THR A 91 -45.43 0.60 -8.37
C THR A 91 -44.99 1.59 -7.30
N ALA A 92 -43.96 1.26 -6.51
CA ALA A 92 -43.36 2.18 -5.56
C ALA A 92 -42.74 3.37 -6.32
N THR A 93 -43.26 4.57 -6.08
CA THR A 93 -42.74 5.80 -6.69
C THR A 93 -41.81 6.50 -5.70
N ILE A 94 -40.55 6.66 -6.11
CA ILE A 94 -39.58 7.49 -5.39
C ILE A 94 -39.73 8.91 -5.95
N ASN A 95 -39.99 9.88 -5.08
CA ASN A 95 -40.11 11.27 -5.54
C ASN A 95 -38.72 11.83 -5.92
N ASP A 96 -38.71 12.93 -6.69
CA ASP A 96 -37.46 13.51 -7.21
C ASP A 96 -36.47 13.92 -6.11
N ASN A 97 -36.97 14.33 -4.94
CA ASN A 97 -36.13 14.71 -3.81
C ASN A 97 -35.43 13.49 -3.20
N GLU A 98 -36.15 12.40 -2.96
CA GLU A 98 -35.61 11.14 -2.48
C GLU A 98 -34.59 10.57 -3.46
N LYS A 99 -34.93 10.56 -4.75
CA LYS A 99 -34.02 10.11 -5.81
C LYS A 99 -32.72 10.92 -5.81
N ARG A 100 -32.82 12.26 -5.72
CA ARG A 100 -31.65 13.15 -5.64
C ARG A 100 -30.80 12.89 -4.40
N ILE A 101 -31.41 12.59 -3.25
CA ILE A 101 -30.68 12.25 -2.02
C ILE A 101 -29.97 10.91 -2.18
N LEU A 102 -30.66 9.90 -2.70
CA LEU A 102 -30.09 8.57 -2.97
C LEU A 102 -28.92 8.66 -3.94
N ASP A 103 -29.08 9.38 -5.06
CA ASP A 103 -28.01 9.58 -6.05
C ASP A 103 -26.78 10.23 -5.43
N LYS A 104 -26.96 11.23 -4.54
CA LYS A 104 -25.87 11.84 -3.79
C LYS A 104 -25.18 10.84 -2.87
N VAL A 105 -25.92 10.06 -2.09
CA VAL A 105 -25.36 9.06 -1.17
C VAL A 105 -24.63 7.94 -1.93
N MET A 106 -25.16 7.50 -3.07
CA MET A 106 -24.53 6.51 -3.93
C MET A 106 -23.29 7.05 -4.66
N ALA A 107 -23.24 8.36 -4.91
CA ALA A 107 -22.07 9.04 -5.45
C ALA A 107 -21.00 9.36 -4.39
N MET A 108 -21.35 9.42 -3.10
CA MET A 108 -20.40 9.63 -2.01
C MET A 108 -19.43 8.45 -1.93
N LYS A 109 -18.18 8.69 -2.32
CA LYS A 109 -17.07 7.78 -2.12
C LYS A 109 -15.85 8.59 -1.68
N PRO A 110 -15.07 8.12 -0.69
CA PRO A 110 -13.83 8.79 -0.32
C PRO A 110 -12.85 8.81 -1.49
N ASN A 111 -12.05 9.87 -1.53
CA ASN A 111 -10.92 9.94 -2.45
C ASN A 111 -9.89 8.85 -2.07
N PRO A 112 -9.14 8.31 -3.05
CA PRO A 112 -7.91 7.57 -2.78
C PRO A 112 -6.97 8.37 -1.88
N ILE A 113 -6.47 7.74 -0.83
CA ILE A 113 -5.52 8.34 0.12
C ILE A 113 -4.25 7.51 0.14
N ILE A 114 -3.11 8.19 0.05
CA ILE A 114 -1.80 7.62 0.37
C ILE A 114 -1.28 8.29 1.64
N LEU A 115 -0.91 7.47 2.61
CA LEU A 115 -0.22 7.90 3.83
C LEU A 115 1.24 7.51 3.71
N THR A 116 2.15 8.41 4.11
CA THR A 116 3.59 8.11 4.15
C THR A 116 4.15 8.39 5.53
N PHE A 117 4.88 7.43 6.08
CA PHE A 117 5.40 7.43 7.44
C PHE A 117 6.87 7.01 7.49
N GLU A 118 7.58 7.54 8.47
CA GLU A 118 8.74 6.89 9.07
C GLU A 118 8.33 6.43 10.47
N PHE A 119 8.66 5.20 10.85
CA PHE A 119 8.25 4.63 12.13
C PHE A 119 9.41 4.50 13.10
N GLU A 120 9.07 4.42 14.39
CA GLU A 120 9.95 3.81 15.39
C GLU A 120 10.23 2.34 15.04
N PRO A 121 11.39 1.77 15.43
CA PRO A 121 11.72 0.37 15.15
C PRO A 121 10.60 -0.59 15.56
N THR A 122 10.12 -1.37 14.59
CA THR A 122 9.01 -2.30 14.76
C THR A 122 9.13 -3.47 13.79
N TYR A 123 9.15 -4.68 14.31
CA TYR A 123 8.89 -5.88 13.52
C TYR A 123 7.39 -6.11 13.39
N THR A 124 6.94 -6.51 12.21
CA THR A 124 5.54 -6.84 12.00
C THR A 124 5.36 -8.25 11.49
N GLY A 125 4.43 -8.98 12.12
CA GLY A 125 4.00 -10.29 11.67
C GLY A 125 2.80 -10.19 10.73
N GLY A 126 2.90 -10.70 9.50
CA GLY A 126 1.76 -10.79 8.59
C GLY A 126 0.86 -12.00 8.84
N LYS A 127 -0.21 -12.13 8.04
CA LYS A 127 -1.21 -13.21 8.16
C LYS A 127 -0.63 -14.63 8.13
N ARG A 128 0.45 -14.86 7.38
CA ARG A 128 1.00 -16.21 7.16
C ARG A 128 1.67 -16.82 8.40
N ILE A 129 2.04 -15.98 9.36
CA ILE A 129 2.73 -16.41 10.59
C ILE A 129 1.90 -16.19 11.86
N LYS A 130 0.67 -15.66 11.72
CA LYS A 130 -0.19 -15.25 12.85
C LYS A 130 -0.42 -16.34 13.88
N LYS A 131 -0.41 -17.61 13.46
CA LYS A 131 -0.65 -18.78 14.32
C LYS A 131 0.62 -19.56 14.67
N THR A 132 1.78 -19.14 14.17
CA THR A 132 3.02 -19.94 14.23
C THR A 132 4.15 -19.25 14.99
N MET A 133 4.00 -17.99 15.40
CA MET A 133 5.01 -17.28 16.18
C MET A 133 5.00 -17.72 17.64
N THR A 134 6.18 -18.06 18.15
CA THR A 134 6.39 -18.39 19.57
C THR A 134 6.79 -17.14 20.37
N PRO A 135 6.56 -17.13 21.70
CA PRO A 135 7.04 -16.05 22.56
C PRO A 135 8.55 -15.81 22.46
N ASP A 136 9.35 -16.87 22.36
CA ASP A 136 10.81 -16.76 22.24
C ASP A 136 11.25 -16.10 20.93
N GLN A 137 10.57 -16.40 19.83
CA GLN A 137 10.81 -15.73 18.54
C GLN A 137 10.48 -14.24 18.62
N ILE A 138 9.38 -13.89 19.28
CA ILE A 138 8.99 -12.49 19.50
C ILE A 138 10.05 -11.78 20.36
N ALA A 139 10.48 -12.40 21.46
CA ALA A 139 11.51 -11.84 22.33
C ALA A 139 12.85 -11.64 21.60
N ALA A 140 13.22 -12.54 20.68
CA ALA A 140 14.41 -12.38 19.85
C ALA A 140 14.33 -11.14 18.93
N TYR A 141 13.15 -10.87 18.37
CA TYR A 141 12.93 -9.64 17.60
C TYR A 141 13.02 -8.40 18.50
N GLU A 142 12.34 -8.40 19.66
CA GLU A 142 12.26 -7.24 20.53
C GLU A 142 13.57 -6.92 21.26
N SER A 143 14.44 -7.91 21.46
CA SER A 143 15.76 -7.76 22.06
C SER A 143 16.88 -7.45 21.06
N PHE A 144 16.57 -7.33 19.77
CA PHE A 144 17.55 -7.05 18.73
C PHE A 144 18.26 -5.69 18.93
N ILE A 145 19.58 -5.66 18.67
CA ILE A 145 20.42 -4.45 18.69
C ILE A 145 20.90 -4.20 17.26
N PRO A 146 20.61 -3.04 16.66
CA PRO A 146 21.13 -2.70 15.33
C PRO A 146 22.61 -2.35 15.35
N GLU A 147 23.28 -2.48 14.20
CA GLU A 147 24.71 -2.23 14.05
C GLU A 147 25.08 -0.74 14.11
N THR A 148 24.28 0.13 13.49
CA THR A 148 24.55 1.56 13.29
C THR A 148 23.57 2.46 14.05
N GLN A 149 22.33 2.03 14.23
CA GLN A 149 21.26 2.84 14.83
C GLN A 149 21.02 2.52 16.32
N LYS A 150 22.09 2.39 17.11
CA LYS A 150 22.06 1.87 18.50
C LYS A 150 21.28 2.71 19.50
N ASP A 151 21.14 4.01 19.25
CA ASP A 151 20.45 4.95 20.13
C ASP A 151 18.93 4.90 19.98
N ASN A 152 18.42 4.20 18.96
CA ASN A 152 16.99 4.01 18.79
C ASN A 152 16.42 3.11 19.89
N PRO A 153 15.12 3.28 20.25
CA PRO A 153 14.47 2.36 21.16
C PRO A 153 14.47 0.94 20.61
N ARG A 154 14.36 -0.02 21.52
CA ARG A 154 14.22 -1.43 21.14
C ARG A 154 13.00 -1.63 20.25
N PRO A 155 13.11 -2.48 19.22
CA PRO A 155 12.00 -2.72 18.33
C PRO A 155 10.85 -3.41 19.07
N LYS A 156 9.63 -3.07 18.68
CA LYS A 156 8.42 -3.77 19.14
C LYS A 156 8.01 -4.83 18.13
N PHE A 157 7.32 -5.88 18.56
CA PHE A 157 6.68 -6.82 17.63
C PHE A 157 5.17 -6.59 17.54
N VAL A 158 4.64 -6.39 16.33
CA VAL A 158 3.20 -6.14 16.10
C VAL A 158 2.63 -7.11 15.08
N GLN A 159 1.64 -7.90 15.48
CA GLN A 159 0.90 -8.76 14.57
C GLN A 159 -0.16 -7.95 13.80
N VAL A 160 -0.17 -8.08 12.47
CA VAL A 160 -1.03 -7.30 11.56
C VAL A 160 -1.75 -8.19 10.53
N GLU A 161 -2.74 -7.62 9.86
CA GLU A 161 -3.60 -8.31 8.88
C GLU A 161 -3.10 -8.24 7.43
N ARG A 162 -1.91 -7.66 7.18
CA ARG A 162 -1.29 -7.66 5.85
C ARG A 162 -0.90 -9.06 5.37
N GLY A 163 -0.80 -9.21 4.04
CA GLY A 163 -0.15 -10.37 3.45
C GLY A 163 1.34 -10.49 3.84
N GLY A 164 1.91 -11.68 3.61
CA GLY A 164 3.31 -11.98 3.90
C GLY A 164 3.57 -12.51 5.31
N GLN A 165 4.85 -12.65 5.64
CA GLN A 165 5.37 -13.13 6.92
C GLN A 165 5.93 -11.95 7.75
N VAL A 166 7.07 -12.12 8.43
CA VAL A 166 7.76 -11.06 9.19
C VAL A 166 8.41 -10.03 8.25
N THR A 167 8.37 -8.76 8.65
CA THR A 167 9.21 -7.68 8.08
C THR A 167 9.54 -6.65 9.16
N PHE A 168 10.44 -5.72 8.86
CA PHE A 168 10.84 -4.64 9.75
C PHE A 168 10.43 -3.27 9.18
N HIS A 169 10.06 -2.37 10.09
CA HIS A 169 9.87 -0.95 9.84
C HIS A 169 10.62 -0.12 10.87
N GLY A 170 11.21 0.98 10.46
CA GLY A 170 11.97 1.81 11.38
C GLY A 170 12.65 2.99 10.71
N PRO A 171 13.55 3.67 11.44
CA PRO A 171 14.26 4.83 10.96
C PRO A 171 15.02 4.60 9.65
N GLY A 172 14.88 5.55 8.72
CA GLY A 172 15.48 5.47 7.39
C GLY A 172 14.72 4.59 6.38
N GLN A 173 13.57 4.04 6.76
CA GLN A 173 12.66 3.34 5.86
C GLN A 173 11.39 4.18 5.65
N ILE A 174 11.00 4.40 4.38
CA ILE A 174 9.70 5.00 4.09
C ILE A 174 8.63 3.91 4.00
N VAL A 175 7.59 4.02 4.82
CA VAL A 175 6.42 3.14 4.78
C VAL A 175 5.23 3.88 4.20
N ILE A 176 4.60 3.29 3.20
CA ILE A 176 3.58 3.91 2.37
C ILE A 176 2.33 3.05 2.42
N TYR A 177 1.25 3.58 2.98
CA TYR A 177 -0.05 2.93 3.01
C TYR A 177 -0.96 3.50 1.93
N ILE A 178 -1.57 2.62 1.14
CA ILE A 178 -2.37 2.96 -0.03
C ILE A 178 -3.80 2.51 0.23
N ILE A 179 -4.69 3.48 0.42
CA ILE A 179 -6.08 3.29 0.82
C ILE A 179 -6.97 3.77 -0.33
N LEU A 180 -7.51 2.85 -1.10
CA LEU A 180 -8.40 3.13 -2.21
C LEU A 180 -9.45 2.04 -2.39
N ASP A 181 -10.56 2.38 -3.05
CA ASP A 181 -11.54 1.41 -3.52
C ASP A 181 -11.13 0.90 -4.91
N LEU A 182 -10.70 -0.36 -5.01
CA LEU A 182 -10.33 -0.97 -6.30
C LEU A 182 -11.47 -0.90 -7.34
N LYS A 183 -12.73 -0.85 -6.90
CA LYS A 183 -13.89 -0.74 -7.80
C LYS A 183 -14.10 0.67 -8.39
N THR A 184 -13.32 1.68 -7.98
CA THR A 184 -13.37 3.01 -8.61
C THR A 184 -12.37 3.16 -9.76
N PHE A 185 -11.66 2.09 -10.11
CA PHE A 185 -10.68 2.04 -11.19
C PHE A 185 -11.04 0.97 -12.23
N GLN A 186 -10.71 1.21 -13.49
CA GLN A 186 -10.99 0.28 -14.58
C GLN A 186 -10.16 -1.01 -14.46
N SER A 187 -10.83 -2.16 -14.39
CA SER A 187 -10.20 -3.50 -14.41
C SER A 187 -9.00 -3.66 -13.47
N PHE A 188 -9.12 -3.18 -12.23
CA PHE A 188 -7.98 -3.06 -11.32
C PHE A 188 -8.09 -3.99 -10.09
N PRO A 189 -7.84 -5.30 -10.24
CA PRO A 189 -7.83 -6.23 -9.11
C PRO A 189 -6.60 -6.03 -8.21
N ALA A 190 -6.64 -6.60 -7.01
CA ALA A 190 -5.57 -6.50 -6.02
C ALA A 190 -4.17 -6.88 -6.55
N LYS A 191 -4.10 -7.87 -7.46
CA LYS A 191 -2.83 -8.26 -8.11
C LYS A 191 -2.26 -7.15 -9.00
N CYS A 192 -3.10 -6.48 -9.79
CA CYS A 192 -2.60 -5.35 -10.58
C CYS A 192 -2.21 -4.17 -9.69
N LEU A 193 -2.84 -3.98 -8.51
CA LEU A 193 -2.35 -3.00 -7.52
C LEU A 193 -0.94 -3.34 -7.02
N VAL A 194 -0.65 -4.59 -6.68
CA VAL A 194 0.72 -5.02 -6.29
C VAL A 194 1.71 -4.69 -7.41
N SER A 195 1.40 -5.05 -8.66
CA SER A 195 2.24 -4.70 -9.81
C SER A 195 2.40 -3.17 -9.95
N CYS A 196 1.33 -2.41 -9.73
CA CYS A 196 1.33 -0.95 -9.79
C CYS A 196 2.29 -0.35 -8.76
N ILE A 197 2.27 -0.86 -7.53
CA ILE A 197 3.16 -0.46 -6.43
C ILE A 197 4.62 -0.79 -6.76
N GLU A 198 4.89 -1.99 -7.29
CA GLU A 198 6.23 -2.41 -7.71
C GLU A 198 6.76 -1.50 -8.84
N GLN A 199 5.94 -1.21 -9.84
CA GLN A 199 6.30 -0.29 -10.92
C GLN A 199 6.50 1.15 -10.43
N ALA A 200 5.65 1.65 -9.53
CA ALA A 200 5.82 2.97 -8.92
C ALA A 200 7.15 3.04 -8.16
N THR A 201 7.49 1.98 -7.42
CA THR A 201 8.75 1.88 -6.69
C THR A 201 9.95 1.86 -7.64
N ILE A 202 9.93 1.06 -8.71
CA ILE A 202 11.01 1.03 -9.71
C ILE A 202 11.20 2.42 -10.34
N ARG A 203 10.10 3.08 -10.74
CA ARG A 203 10.16 4.46 -11.27
C ARG A 203 10.66 5.46 -10.24
N THR A 204 10.33 5.28 -8.96
CA THR A 204 10.86 6.10 -7.87
C THR A 204 12.37 5.96 -7.75
N LEU A 205 12.88 4.73 -7.73
CA LEU A 205 14.32 4.44 -7.65
C LEU A 205 15.08 4.95 -8.89
N LYS A 206 14.40 5.00 -10.04
CA LYS A 206 14.96 5.58 -11.27
C LYS A 206 14.96 7.10 -11.24
N ASN A 207 13.85 7.74 -10.85
CA ASN A 207 13.56 9.14 -11.16
C ASN A 207 13.66 10.11 -9.97
N THR A 208 13.78 9.61 -8.73
CA THR A 208 13.93 10.51 -7.56
C THR A 208 15.18 11.35 -7.75
N LYS A 209 15.02 12.67 -7.70
CA LYS A 209 16.14 13.61 -7.77
C LYS A 209 16.90 13.60 -6.45
N MET A 210 18.23 13.56 -6.54
CA MET A 210 19.10 13.79 -5.40
C MET A 210 18.93 15.23 -4.92
N CYS A 211 19.09 15.46 -3.62
CA CYS A 211 18.94 16.77 -2.98
C CYS A 211 20.19 17.65 -3.12
N ASP A 212 21.13 17.27 -3.98
CA ASP A 212 22.31 18.07 -4.28
C ASP A 212 22.00 19.12 -5.37
N ASP A 213 22.93 20.06 -5.57
CA ASP A 213 22.81 21.12 -6.59
C ASP A 213 22.87 20.60 -8.03
N THR A 214 23.02 19.28 -8.22
CA THR A 214 23.19 18.67 -9.56
C THR A 214 21.87 18.24 -10.19
N ASP A 215 20.79 18.18 -9.41
CA ASP A 215 19.44 17.85 -9.87
C ASP A 215 19.35 16.48 -10.57
N LYS A 216 20.36 15.62 -10.35
CA LYS A 216 20.54 14.31 -10.98
C LYS A 216 19.59 13.28 -10.38
N PRO A 217 19.05 12.36 -11.19
CA PRO A 217 18.21 11.27 -10.68
C PRO A 217 19.04 10.18 -9.98
N LEU A 218 18.42 9.48 -9.04
CA LEU A 218 18.97 8.29 -8.38
C LEU A 218 19.39 7.22 -9.41
N ASN A 219 18.71 7.12 -10.54
CA ASN A 219 19.07 6.24 -11.65
C ASN A 219 19.37 4.77 -11.23
N LEU A 220 18.76 4.31 -10.14
CA LEU A 220 19.03 2.98 -9.60
C LEU A 220 18.28 1.93 -10.41
N ASP A 221 19.00 0.94 -10.93
CA ASP A 221 18.40 -0.13 -11.73
C ASP A 221 17.72 -1.16 -10.83
N ALA A 222 16.40 -1.26 -10.96
CA ALA A 222 15.56 -2.05 -10.10
C ALA A 222 14.52 -2.83 -10.91
N MET A 223 14.14 -4.00 -10.40
CA MET A 223 13.28 -4.94 -11.10
C MET A 223 12.36 -5.72 -10.16
N THR A 224 11.35 -6.34 -10.74
CA THR A 224 10.50 -7.34 -10.08
C THR A 224 11.04 -8.74 -10.31
N THR A 225 10.85 -9.65 -9.35
CA THR A 225 11.21 -11.07 -9.52
C THR A 225 9.97 -11.95 -9.44
N LYS A 226 10.13 -13.26 -9.15
CA LYS A 226 9.02 -14.14 -8.77
C LYS A 226 8.48 -13.82 -7.37
N ASP A 227 9.32 -13.23 -6.52
CA ASP A 227 9.04 -12.93 -5.13
C ASP A 227 8.62 -11.46 -5.00
N THR A 228 7.48 -11.24 -4.32
CA THR A 228 6.85 -9.91 -4.21
C THR A 228 7.78 -8.87 -3.58
N GLY A 229 7.85 -7.71 -4.21
CA GLY A 229 8.72 -6.59 -3.83
C GLY A 229 9.60 -6.12 -4.98
N VAL A 230 10.47 -5.17 -4.69
CA VAL A 230 11.41 -4.61 -5.67
C VAL A 230 12.83 -4.95 -5.28
N TRP A 231 13.61 -5.28 -6.30
CA TRP A 231 14.92 -5.90 -6.18
C TRP A 231 15.93 -5.16 -7.06
N VAL A 232 17.19 -5.21 -6.65
CA VAL A 232 18.34 -4.64 -7.37
C VAL A 232 19.40 -5.73 -7.57
N GLU A 233 20.53 -5.38 -8.19
CA GLU A 233 21.63 -6.31 -8.47
C GLU A 233 21.13 -7.57 -9.21
N ASN A 234 20.34 -7.38 -10.27
CA ASN A 234 19.73 -8.47 -11.05
C ASN A 234 18.86 -9.42 -10.22
N GLY A 235 18.13 -8.88 -9.23
CA GLY A 235 17.19 -9.65 -8.42
C GLY A 235 17.80 -10.32 -7.19
N LYS A 236 19.07 -10.03 -6.85
CA LYS A 236 19.76 -10.65 -5.72
C LYS A 236 19.43 -10.02 -4.37
N LYS A 237 19.24 -8.70 -4.34
CA LYS A 237 18.95 -7.97 -3.10
C LYS A 237 17.61 -7.25 -3.17
N LYS A 238 16.86 -7.31 -2.07
CA LYS A 238 15.54 -6.67 -1.96
C LYS A 238 15.66 -5.27 -1.38
N VAL A 239 15.20 -4.25 -2.12
CA VAL A 239 15.21 -2.85 -1.69
C VAL A 239 13.86 -2.36 -1.17
N ALA A 240 12.77 -3.01 -1.59
CA ALA A 240 11.43 -2.69 -1.10
C ALA A 240 10.56 -3.92 -0.86
N SER A 241 9.81 -3.91 0.24
CA SER A 241 8.85 -4.95 0.62
C SER A 241 7.43 -4.48 0.37
N VAL A 242 6.66 -5.26 -0.40
CA VAL A 242 5.26 -4.96 -0.72
C VAL A 242 4.35 -5.95 0.00
N GLY A 243 3.34 -5.42 0.70
CA GLY A 243 2.34 -6.20 1.40
C GLY A 243 1.06 -5.40 1.58
N ILE A 244 0.00 -5.83 0.91
CA ILE A 244 -1.33 -5.21 1.00
C ILE A 244 -2.33 -6.12 1.70
N HIS A 245 -3.42 -5.53 2.16
CA HIS A 245 -4.64 -6.22 2.55
C HIS A 245 -5.83 -5.61 1.79
N VAL A 246 -6.83 -6.43 1.48
CA VAL A 246 -8.03 -5.98 0.77
C VAL A 246 -9.27 -6.52 1.46
N ARG A 247 -10.18 -5.62 1.87
CA ARG A 247 -11.49 -5.96 2.47
C ARG A 247 -12.59 -5.22 1.72
N ARG A 248 -13.58 -5.94 1.17
CA ARG A 248 -14.65 -5.36 0.33
C ARG A 248 -14.11 -4.41 -0.75
N SER A 249 -13.02 -4.79 -1.42
CA SER A 249 -12.29 -3.98 -2.42
C SER A 249 -11.62 -2.70 -1.90
N ILE A 250 -11.65 -2.42 -0.59
CA ILE A 250 -10.87 -1.34 0.04
C ILE A 250 -9.49 -1.88 0.41
N THR A 251 -8.45 -1.16 0.03
CA THR A 251 -7.05 -1.54 0.27
C THR A 251 -6.52 -0.95 1.57
N SER A 252 -5.55 -1.64 2.16
CA SER A 252 -4.77 -1.16 3.30
C SER A 252 -3.34 -1.72 3.23
N HIS A 253 -2.44 -1.13 4.02
CA HIS A 253 -0.99 -1.31 3.93
C HIS A 253 -0.43 -0.88 2.56
N GLY A 254 0.72 -1.39 2.13
CA GLY A 254 1.32 -0.95 0.87
C GLY A 254 2.76 -1.40 0.72
N VAL A 255 3.69 -0.45 0.70
CA VAL A 255 5.12 -0.71 0.44
C VAL A 255 6.00 -0.07 1.50
N ALA A 256 7.10 -0.73 1.81
CA ALA A 256 8.19 -0.19 2.61
C ALA A 256 9.46 -0.15 1.74
N ILE A 257 10.05 1.02 1.54
CA ILE A 257 11.26 1.23 0.73
C ILE A 257 12.41 1.59 1.67
N ASN A 258 13.51 0.83 1.60
CA ASN A 258 14.69 1.07 2.41
C ASN A 258 15.51 2.22 1.81
N VAL A 259 15.59 3.35 2.49
CA VAL A 259 16.33 4.52 2.01
C VAL A 259 17.74 4.51 2.61
N ASN A 260 17.84 4.72 3.91
CA ASN A 260 19.06 4.65 4.71
C ASN A 260 18.81 3.86 6.02
N THR A 261 17.89 2.89 5.95
CA THR A 261 17.60 1.95 7.04
C THR A 261 18.84 1.18 7.43
N ASP A 262 19.04 0.96 8.72
CA ASP A 262 20.00 -0.04 9.20
C ASP A 262 19.54 -1.44 8.77
N LEU A 263 20.31 -2.07 7.88
CA LEU A 263 19.94 -3.34 7.27
C LEU A 263 20.14 -4.52 8.22
N SER A 264 20.86 -4.38 9.32
CA SER A 264 21.04 -5.43 10.33
C SER A 264 19.70 -5.88 10.91
N TYR A 265 18.73 -4.95 11.07
CA TYR A 265 17.36 -5.29 11.48
C TYR A 265 16.71 -6.38 10.60
N MET A 266 17.04 -6.43 9.31
CA MET A 266 16.45 -7.37 8.36
C MET A 266 17.39 -8.53 8.02
N ASN A 267 18.68 -8.27 7.84
CA ASN A 267 19.64 -9.26 7.38
C ASN A 267 20.09 -10.24 8.49
N SER A 268 19.84 -9.93 9.77
CA SER A 268 20.08 -10.86 10.88
C SER A 268 18.98 -11.92 11.07
N PHE A 269 17.89 -11.85 10.31
CA PHE A 269 16.74 -12.74 10.43
C PHE A 269 16.22 -13.20 9.06
N GLU A 270 15.48 -14.30 9.01
CA GLU A 270 14.76 -14.68 7.79
C GLU A 270 13.53 -13.80 7.61
N MET A 271 13.64 -12.78 6.74
CA MET A 271 12.55 -11.86 6.43
C MET A 271 11.71 -12.34 5.25
N CYS A 272 10.41 -12.00 5.27
CA CYS A 272 9.43 -12.36 4.23
C CYS A 272 9.24 -13.88 3.98
N GLY A 273 9.88 -14.76 4.76
CA GLY A 273 9.92 -16.21 4.52
C GLY A 273 10.75 -16.59 3.30
N LEU A 274 11.72 -15.75 2.94
CA LEU A 274 12.62 -15.98 1.82
C LEU A 274 14.00 -16.34 2.37
N LYS A 275 14.33 -17.63 2.31
CA LYS A 275 15.65 -18.11 2.71
C LYS A 275 16.74 -17.48 1.87
N ASN A 276 17.86 -17.11 2.51
CA ASN A 276 19.07 -16.59 1.88
C ASN A 276 18.84 -15.33 1.03
N THR A 277 17.79 -14.56 1.32
CA THR A 277 17.54 -13.27 0.68
C THR A 277 18.18 -12.16 1.49
N LEU A 278 19.04 -11.38 0.85
CA LEU A 278 19.58 -10.16 1.45
C LEU A 278 18.67 -8.97 1.12
N THR A 279 18.47 -8.13 2.12
CA THR A 279 17.88 -6.80 1.95
C THR A 279 18.97 -5.76 1.75
N THR A 280 18.64 -4.71 1.01
CA THR A 280 19.51 -3.57 0.76
C THR A 280 18.72 -2.26 0.87
N SER A 281 19.40 -1.13 0.76
CA SER A 281 18.84 0.22 0.82
C SER A 281 19.34 1.07 -0.35
N ILE A 282 18.68 2.21 -0.59
CA ILE A 282 19.17 3.19 -1.57
C ILE A 282 20.59 3.63 -1.21
N MET A 283 20.88 3.89 0.07
CA MET A 283 22.19 4.33 0.55
C MET A 283 23.28 3.27 0.38
N GLU A 284 23.00 1.98 0.56
CA GLU A 284 23.99 0.92 0.30
C GLU A 284 24.32 0.83 -1.21
N GLN A 285 23.32 1.01 -2.07
CA GLN A 285 23.46 0.87 -3.52
C GLN A 285 24.01 2.14 -4.19
N ARG A 286 23.78 3.31 -3.59
CA ARG A 286 24.24 4.62 -4.04
C ARG A 286 24.74 5.43 -2.83
N PRO A 287 25.94 5.12 -2.29
CA PRO A 287 26.49 5.83 -1.14
C PRO A 287 26.78 7.31 -1.42
N ASP A 288 26.90 7.68 -2.69
CA ASP A 288 27.09 9.05 -3.18
C ASP A 288 25.78 9.85 -3.23
N ALA A 289 24.62 9.19 -3.12
CA ALA A 289 23.33 9.85 -3.26
C ALA A 289 22.95 10.63 -2.00
N VAL A 290 22.76 11.94 -2.15
CA VAL A 290 22.13 12.77 -1.12
C VAL A 290 20.61 12.65 -1.27
N VAL A 291 19.99 11.75 -0.51
CA VAL A 291 18.54 11.52 -0.57
C VAL A 291 17.97 11.37 0.83
N ASN A 292 16.77 11.91 1.06
CA ASN A 292 16.07 11.75 2.32
C ASN A 292 14.77 10.95 2.14
N VAL A 293 14.27 10.38 3.24
CA VAL A 293 13.07 9.55 3.28
C VAL A 293 11.85 10.28 2.69
N GLN A 294 11.74 11.58 2.92
CA GLN A 294 10.60 12.40 2.52
C GLN A 294 10.58 12.68 1.01
N SER A 295 11.73 12.86 0.37
CA SER A 295 11.82 13.06 -1.08
C SER A 295 11.46 11.78 -1.85
N VAL A 296 11.87 10.62 -1.33
CA VAL A 296 11.46 9.30 -1.85
C VAL A 296 9.95 9.12 -1.72
N ALA A 297 9.36 9.50 -0.58
CA ALA A 297 7.92 9.44 -0.36
C ALA A 297 7.14 10.25 -1.41
N ILE A 298 7.53 11.51 -1.63
CA ILE A 298 6.89 12.41 -2.61
C ILE A 298 7.05 11.87 -4.03
N SER A 299 8.24 11.37 -4.35
CA SER A 299 8.55 10.79 -5.66
C SER A 299 7.70 9.56 -5.94
N PHE A 300 7.57 8.65 -4.96
CA PHE A 300 6.68 7.50 -5.04
C PHE A 300 5.23 7.87 -5.32
N VAL A 301 4.68 8.82 -4.55
CA VAL A 301 3.29 9.24 -4.72
C VAL A 301 3.05 9.84 -6.09
N LYS A 302 3.99 10.63 -6.62
CA LYS A 302 3.91 11.17 -7.98
C LYS A 302 3.88 10.06 -9.03
N GLU A 303 4.78 9.08 -8.93
CA GLU A 303 4.80 7.93 -9.86
C GLU A 303 3.54 7.07 -9.74
N MET A 304 3.04 6.87 -8.52
CA MET A 304 1.80 6.14 -8.27
C MET A 304 0.58 6.85 -8.86
N THR A 305 0.51 8.18 -8.72
CA THR A 305 -0.57 9.01 -9.30
C THR A 305 -0.60 8.89 -10.82
N LYS A 306 0.57 8.98 -11.48
CA LYS A 306 0.70 8.77 -12.93
C LYS A 306 0.24 7.38 -13.35
N LEU A 307 0.67 6.33 -12.62
CA LEU A 307 0.32 4.95 -12.95
C LEU A 307 -1.18 4.64 -12.76
N LEU A 308 -1.85 5.34 -11.84
CA LEU A 308 -3.29 5.20 -11.60
C LEU A 308 -4.16 6.03 -12.55
N GLY A 309 -3.57 6.85 -13.43
CA GLY A 309 -4.31 7.75 -14.33
C GLY A 309 -5.08 8.84 -13.59
N ILE A 310 -4.59 9.26 -12.42
CA ILE A 310 -5.23 10.26 -11.59
C ILE A 310 -4.75 11.66 -12.01
N LYS A 311 -5.69 12.59 -12.19
CA LYS A 311 -5.41 13.93 -12.72
C LYS A 311 -4.91 14.90 -11.65
N THR A 312 -5.44 14.79 -10.43
CA THR A 312 -5.17 15.75 -9.36
C THR A 312 -4.48 15.06 -8.19
N LEU A 313 -3.38 15.65 -7.72
CA LEU A 313 -2.67 15.25 -6.51
C LEU A 313 -2.75 16.38 -5.48
N GLU A 314 -3.47 16.15 -4.39
CA GLU A 314 -3.54 17.04 -3.24
C GLU A 314 -2.55 16.55 -2.18
N ARG A 315 -1.54 17.35 -1.83
CA ARG A 315 -0.54 16.99 -0.81
C ARG A 315 -0.71 17.82 0.45
N MET A 316 -0.64 17.17 1.60
CA MET A 316 -0.62 17.79 2.92
C MET A 316 0.54 17.23 3.74
N GLN A 317 1.31 18.12 4.34
CA GLN A 317 2.35 17.79 5.31
C GLN A 317 1.76 17.83 6.72
N ILE A 318 2.10 16.85 7.54
CA ILE A 318 1.61 16.71 8.91
C ILE A 318 2.83 16.59 9.83
N ASP A 319 3.09 17.66 10.58
CA ASP A 319 4.23 17.75 11.50
C ASP A 319 3.85 17.35 12.94
N ASP A 320 2.55 17.31 13.29
CA ASP A 320 2.07 16.84 14.60
C ASP A 320 0.85 15.92 14.45
N VAL A 321 0.96 14.69 14.96
CA VAL A 321 -0.12 13.68 14.94
C VAL A 321 -1.25 14.03 15.92
N ASN A 322 -1.00 14.91 16.90
CA ASN A 322 -2.02 15.37 17.84
C ASN A 322 -3.06 16.30 17.21
N ILE A 323 -2.87 16.75 15.97
CA ILE A 323 -3.87 17.54 15.23
C ILE A 323 -5.19 16.75 15.07
N LEU A 324 -5.15 15.42 15.02
CA LEU A 324 -6.35 14.58 14.93
C LEU A 324 -7.09 14.39 16.27
N LYS A 325 -6.59 14.93 17.39
CA LYS A 325 -7.24 14.86 18.71
C LYS A 325 -8.14 16.06 19.02
N LYS A 326 -8.17 17.10 18.18
CA LYS A 326 -9.07 18.25 18.39
C LYS A 326 -10.30 18.12 17.51
N ASN A 327 -11.33 17.47 18.04
CA ASN A 327 -12.74 17.86 17.90
C ASN A 327 -13.53 17.10 18.98
N PRO A 328 -13.92 17.74 20.10
CA PRO A 328 -14.93 17.18 21.00
C PRO A 328 -16.29 17.02 20.33
#